data_AF-A0A661ZAM5-F1
#
_entry.id   AF-A0A661ZAM5-F1
#
_cell.length_a   1.000
_cell.length_b   1.000
_cell.length_c   1.000
_cell.angle_alpha   90.00
_cell.angle_beta   90.00
_cell.angle_gamma   90.00
#
_symmetry.space_group_name_H-M   'P 1'
#
loop_
_entity.id
_entity.type
_entity.pdbx_description
1 polymer ?
#
loop_
_entity_poly.entity_id
_entity_poly.type
_entity_poly.pdbx_seq_one_letter_code
_entity_poly.pdbx_strand_id
1 'polypeptide(L)'
;FNIPQPLERKTKLGDILSGIEPLFVDIEHQVQKDLFGETIPQRNMSLSNNNGFNDYFLFNDLRNGHSTVHSWDIIDTTDRQKTICYLLLKNRRKSIYGKLDGNPLSLEHFKSLDSSVTQEELNELVNINILKREEYCFTVSPNRETRLTEEENSVLKLNFVNRLIVDDLKNNRILKLKKINIKKTLSSLKQKNIIKCDEIRYDFKNTKISTGLFGINRIFLPSSNIFPTLVASDSNDYITLKEIKATSIEDYKSQFIEEIYKKGNYRKLTKNETCIIQGFPEDFILPGSRARWMKLLGNSVSVPVIEMLGKAILKTGVFDMEKEIAIY
;
A
#
# COMPACT_ATOMS: atom_id res chain seq x y z
N PHE A 1 4.58 -18.59 -30.82
CA PHE A 1 5.11 -17.45 -30.07
C PHE A 1 5.94 -18.00 -28.93
N ASN A 2 7.26 -17.77 -28.94
CA ASN A 2 8.16 -18.25 -27.90
C ASN A 2 8.46 -17.08 -26.96
N ILE A 3 8.30 -17.29 -25.66
CA ILE A 3 8.62 -16.28 -24.64
C ILE A 3 10.14 -16.05 -24.68
N PRO A 4 10.63 -14.80 -24.71
CA PRO A 4 12.06 -14.52 -24.68
C PRO A 4 12.71 -15.13 -23.44
N GLN A 5 13.95 -15.59 -23.57
CA GLN A 5 14.76 -15.96 -22.43
C GLN A 5 14.96 -14.72 -21.52
N PRO A 6 14.91 -14.87 -20.19
CA PRO A 6 15.24 -13.78 -19.27
C PRO A 6 16.63 -13.20 -19.54
N LEU A 7 16.81 -11.90 -19.32
CA LEU A 7 18.12 -11.25 -19.43
C LEU A 7 19.10 -11.87 -18.41
N GLU A 8 20.32 -12.19 -18.85
CA GLU A 8 21.36 -12.79 -18.01
C GLU A 8 21.81 -11.87 -16.86
N ARG A 9 21.83 -10.55 -17.10
CA ARG A 9 22.18 -9.54 -16.10
C ARG A 9 20.98 -8.64 -15.82
N LYS A 10 20.56 -8.59 -14.56
CA LYS A 10 19.52 -7.67 -14.10
C LYS A 10 20.14 -6.29 -13.85
N THR A 11 19.66 -5.28 -14.57
CA THR A 11 19.99 -3.87 -14.31
C THR A 11 19.51 -3.48 -12.92
N LYS A 12 20.38 -2.89 -12.11
CA LYS A 12 20.01 -2.32 -10.81
C LYS A 12 19.54 -0.88 -11.01
N LEU A 13 18.75 -0.38 -10.07
CA LEU A 13 18.29 0.99 -10.08
C LEU A 13 19.48 1.95 -10.10
N GLY A 14 20.50 1.70 -9.28
CA GLY A 14 21.73 2.49 -9.24
C GLY A 14 22.46 2.62 -10.58
N ASP A 15 22.32 1.65 -11.50
CA ASP A 15 22.91 1.72 -12.85
C ASP A 15 22.22 2.79 -13.73
N ILE A 16 20.99 3.18 -13.38
CA ILE A 16 20.18 4.17 -14.10
C ILE A 16 20.25 5.56 -13.44
N LEU A 17 20.51 5.61 -12.13
CA LEU A 17 20.48 6.86 -11.39
C LEU A 17 21.73 7.69 -11.62
N SER A 18 21.55 8.95 -11.99
CA SER A 18 22.67 9.89 -12.15
C SER A 18 23.26 10.21 -10.77
N GLY A 19 24.59 10.06 -10.63
CA GLY A 19 25.34 10.47 -9.43
C GLY A 19 25.65 9.38 -8.41
N ILE A 20 25.60 8.10 -8.80
CA ILE A 20 26.06 6.96 -7.98
C ILE A 20 27.30 6.37 -8.66
N GLU A 21 28.43 6.33 -7.96
CA GLU A 21 29.55 5.48 -8.38
C GLU A 21 29.21 4.01 -8.03
N PRO A 22 29.41 3.06 -8.96
CA PRO A 22 29.04 1.67 -8.73
C PRO A 22 29.92 1.06 -7.64
N LEU A 23 29.37 0.87 -6.44
CA LEU A 23 30.00 0.10 -5.37
C LEU A 23 29.45 -1.32 -5.39
N PHE A 24 30.30 -2.27 -5.79
CA PHE A 24 30.06 -3.69 -5.61
C PHE A 24 30.44 -4.07 -4.18
N VAL A 25 29.49 -4.63 -3.42
CA VAL A 25 29.81 -5.30 -2.15
C VAL A 25 28.94 -6.54 -1.98
N ASP A 26 29.59 -7.68 -1.79
CA ASP A 26 28.99 -8.94 -1.33
C ASP A 26 28.78 -8.89 0.18
N ILE A 27 27.60 -9.28 0.67
CA ILE A 27 27.28 -9.35 2.12
C ILE A 27 26.91 -10.78 2.49
N GLU A 28 27.56 -11.32 3.54
CA GLU A 28 27.29 -12.66 4.08
C GLU A 28 25.89 -12.78 4.70
N HIS A 29 25.21 -13.89 4.40
CA HIS A 29 23.84 -14.17 4.81
C HIS A 29 23.74 -14.76 6.23
N GLN A 30 22.77 -14.31 7.03
CA GLN A 30 22.37 -14.98 8.28
C GLN A 30 20.87 -15.31 8.32
N VAL A 31 20.53 -16.26 9.20
CA VAL A 31 19.19 -16.88 9.37
C VAL A 31 18.16 -15.86 9.86
N GLN A 32 17.07 -15.73 9.09
CA GLN A 32 15.98 -14.78 9.36
C GLN A 32 15.07 -15.27 10.51
N LYS A 33 14.71 -14.35 11.40
CA LYS A 33 13.65 -14.54 12.41
C LYS A 33 12.56 -13.49 12.19
N ASP A 34 11.31 -13.84 12.48
CA ASP A 34 10.18 -12.93 12.40
C ASP A 34 10.11 -12.00 13.62
N LEU A 35 9.16 -11.05 13.58
CA LEU A 35 8.91 -10.09 14.66
C LEU A 35 8.49 -10.76 16.00
N PHE A 36 8.27 -12.07 16.01
CA PHE A 36 7.78 -12.84 17.13
C PHE A 36 8.76 -13.95 17.56
N GLY A 37 9.98 -13.94 17.01
CA GLY A 37 11.06 -14.86 17.36
C GLY A 37 11.04 -16.21 16.63
N GLU A 38 10.11 -16.45 15.71
CA GLU A 38 10.07 -17.67 14.90
C GLU A 38 11.04 -17.58 13.72
N THR A 39 11.75 -18.67 13.43
CA THR A 39 12.64 -18.74 12.27
C THR A 39 11.84 -18.72 10.98
N ILE A 40 12.09 -17.73 10.13
CA ILE A 40 11.47 -17.66 8.81
C ILE A 40 12.22 -18.63 7.90
N PRO A 41 11.57 -19.67 7.36
CA PRO A 41 12.21 -20.50 6.35
C PRO A 41 12.56 -19.60 5.17
N GLN A 42 13.83 -19.60 4.76
CA GLN A 42 14.31 -18.89 3.56
C GLN A 42 13.56 -19.40 2.33
N ARG A 43 12.41 -18.80 2.06
CA ARG A 43 11.76 -18.90 0.76
C ARG A 43 12.29 -17.74 -0.05
N ASN A 44 13.00 -18.06 -1.14
CA ASN A 44 13.27 -17.11 -2.20
C ASN A 44 11.93 -16.64 -2.77
N MET A 45 11.33 -15.63 -2.15
CA MET A 45 10.26 -14.86 -2.75
C MET A 45 10.87 -14.15 -3.94
N SER A 46 10.23 -14.20 -5.12
CA SER A 46 10.80 -13.73 -6.40
C SER A 46 11.22 -12.24 -6.43
N LEU A 47 10.99 -11.50 -5.34
CA LEU A 47 11.18 -10.06 -5.20
C LEU A 47 12.36 -9.66 -4.27
N SER A 48 13.07 -10.60 -3.64
CA SER A 48 14.20 -10.31 -2.73
C SER A 48 15.33 -11.29 -3.00
N ASN A 49 16.37 -10.88 -3.74
CA ASN A 49 17.32 -11.86 -4.30
C ASN A 49 18.81 -11.59 -4.07
N ASN A 50 19.22 -10.48 -3.45
CA ASN A 50 20.66 -10.18 -3.38
C ASN A 50 21.23 -10.22 -1.96
N ASN A 51 20.59 -9.60 -0.96
CA ASN A 51 21.23 -9.40 0.36
C ASN A 51 20.41 -9.93 1.55
N GLY A 52 19.36 -10.73 1.31
CA GLY A 52 18.44 -11.20 2.37
C GLY A 52 17.48 -10.14 2.92
N PHE A 53 17.63 -8.88 2.49
CA PHE A 53 16.71 -7.77 2.75
C PHE A 53 15.95 -7.36 1.48
N ASN A 54 14.83 -6.66 1.65
CA ASN A 54 14.13 -6.03 0.54
C ASN A 54 14.86 -4.75 0.13
N ASP A 55 15.04 -4.52 -1.17
CA ASP A 55 15.72 -3.33 -1.70
C ASP A 55 14.84 -2.05 -1.70
N TYR A 56 13.72 -2.07 -0.98
CA TYR A 56 12.85 -0.92 -0.81
C TYR A 56 12.10 -0.98 0.52
N PHE A 57 11.73 0.21 1.01
CA PHE A 57 10.91 0.37 2.19
C PHE A 57 9.49 0.78 1.81
N LEU A 58 8.50 0.09 2.38
CA LEU A 58 7.07 0.33 2.15
C LEU A 58 6.47 1.08 3.33
N PHE A 59 5.78 2.17 3.06
CA PHE A 59 5.15 3.02 4.06
C PHE A 59 3.67 2.69 4.17
N ASN A 60 3.28 1.90 5.17
CA ASN A 60 1.87 1.50 5.36
C ASN A 60 1.61 0.93 6.76
N ASP A 61 0.39 1.07 7.25
CA ASP A 61 -0.04 0.54 8.57
C ASP A 61 -0.80 -0.80 8.47
N LEU A 62 -1.01 -1.35 7.27
CA LEU A 62 -1.93 -2.47 7.03
C LEU A 62 -1.26 -3.81 6.69
N ARG A 63 0.02 -3.80 6.36
CA ARG A 63 0.83 -4.97 6.04
C ARG A 63 2.12 -4.88 6.83
N ASN A 64 2.63 -6.03 7.25
CA ASN A 64 3.92 -6.09 7.92
C ASN A 64 4.95 -6.75 7.01
N GLY A 65 6.20 -6.34 7.18
CA GLY A 65 7.37 -6.93 6.53
C GLY A 65 8.62 -6.27 7.10
N HIS A 66 9.78 -6.91 6.93
CA HIS A 66 11.04 -6.43 7.52
C HIS A 66 11.42 -5.00 7.10
N SER A 67 11.09 -4.61 5.86
CA SER A 67 11.28 -3.25 5.34
C SER A 67 10.00 -2.41 5.33
N THR A 68 9.00 -2.76 6.14
CA THR A 68 7.82 -1.92 6.30
C THR A 68 8.04 -0.87 7.37
N VAL A 69 7.75 0.38 7.03
CA VAL A 69 7.69 1.52 7.94
C VAL A 69 6.23 1.84 8.20
N HIS A 70 5.84 1.74 9.47
CA HIS A 70 4.52 2.08 9.97
C HIS A 70 4.51 3.52 10.50
N SER A 71 3.31 4.07 10.71
CA SER A 71 3.16 5.42 11.27
C SER A 71 3.76 5.53 12.66
N TRP A 72 3.69 4.48 13.48
CA TRP A 72 4.30 4.42 14.81
C TRP A 72 5.83 4.26 14.79
N ASP A 73 6.45 3.99 13.65
CA ASP A 73 7.91 4.03 13.54
C ASP A 73 8.42 5.45 13.24
N ILE A 74 7.54 6.33 12.76
CA ILE A 74 7.85 7.71 12.36
C ILE A 74 7.43 8.70 13.45
N ILE A 75 6.22 8.51 14.01
CA ILE A 75 5.69 9.30 15.12
C ILE A 75 6.35 8.80 16.40
N ASP A 76 6.67 9.72 17.31
CA ASP A 76 7.19 9.37 18.63
C ASP A 76 6.15 8.54 19.39
N THR A 77 6.49 7.28 19.65
CA THR A 77 5.61 6.31 20.30
C THR A 77 6.37 5.41 21.26
N THR A 78 5.71 5.01 22.33
CA THR A 78 6.27 4.05 23.30
C THR A 78 6.21 2.62 22.76
N ASP A 79 7.05 1.73 23.28
CA ASP A 79 7.01 0.31 22.90
C ASP A 79 5.67 -0.35 23.24
N ARG A 80 5.00 0.16 24.28
CA ARG A 80 3.63 -0.24 24.63
C ARG A 80 2.63 0.13 23.54
N GLN A 81 2.68 1.37 23.04
CA GLN A 81 1.83 1.82 21.93
C GLN A 81 2.08 1.02 20.65
N LYS A 82 3.35 0.72 20.32
CA LYS A 82 3.71 -0.14 19.19
C LYS A 82 3.12 -1.55 19.34
N THR A 83 3.18 -2.11 20.54
CA THR A 83 2.61 -3.44 20.84
C THR A 83 1.11 -3.48 20.55
N ILE A 84 0.36 -2.46 20.96
CA ILE A 84 -1.08 -2.35 20.67
C ILE A 84 -1.35 -2.26 19.16
N CYS A 85 -0.55 -1.49 18.43
CA CYS A 85 -0.63 -1.42 16.97
C CYS A 85 -0.37 -2.79 16.32
N TYR A 86 0.65 -3.52 16.76
CA TYR A 86 0.93 -4.87 16.25
C TYR A 86 -0.20 -5.87 16.60
N LEU A 87 -0.81 -5.77 17.78
CA LEU A 87 -1.98 -6.57 18.15
C LEU A 87 -3.13 -6.35 17.17
N LEU A 88 -3.44 -5.09 16.84
CA LEU A 88 -4.46 -4.76 15.84
C LEU A 88 -4.11 -5.31 14.46
N LEU A 89 -2.88 -5.08 14.01
CA LEU A 89 -2.38 -5.50 12.69
C LEU A 89 -2.50 -7.01 12.48
N LYS A 90 -2.12 -7.80 13.50
CA LYS A 90 -2.16 -9.27 13.45
C LYS A 90 -3.59 -9.83 13.45
N ASN A 91 -4.52 -9.14 14.10
CA ASN A 91 -5.85 -9.69 14.39
C ASN A 91 -6.96 -9.16 13.48
N ARG A 92 -6.85 -7.95 12.91
CA ARG A 92 -7.92 -7.31 12.13
C ARG A 92 -8.44 -8.13 10.94
N ARG A 93 -7.64 -9.02 10.35
CA ARG A 93 -8.06 -9.88 9.23
C ARG A 93 -8.77 -11.18 9.65
N LYS A 94 -8.86 -11.46 10.95
CA LYS A 94 -9.52 -12.69 11.43
C LYS A 94 -11.04 -12.50 11.37
N SER A 95 -11.73 -13.51 10.85
CA SER A 95 -13.19 -13.56 10.71
C SER A 95 -13.94 -13.52 12.04
N ILE A 96 -13.29 -13.88 13.15
CA ILE A 96 -13.88 -13.81 14.50
C ILE A 96 -14.29 -12.40 14.90
N TYR A 97 -13.69 -11.36 14.30
CA TYR A 97 -13.97 -9.96 14.64
C TYR A 97 -14.96 -9.28 13.68
N GLY A 98 -15.37 -9.94 12.60
CA GLY A 98 -16.32 -9.37 11.65
C GLY A 98 -16.34 -10.10 10.30
N LYS A 99 -17.30 -9.71 9.45
CA LYS A 99 -17.56 -10.39 8.17
C LYS A 99 -16.72 -9.84 7.02
N LEU A 100 -16.04 -8.72 7.23
CA LEU A 100 -15.26 -8.03 6.21
C LEU A 100 -13.77 -8.38 6.33
N ASP A 101 -13.00 -8.10 5.28
CA ASP A 101 -11.54 -8.10 5.39
C ASP A 101 -11.10 -6.78 6.03
N GLY A 102 -10.38 -6.89 7.15
CA GLY A 102 -9.92 -5.74 7.91
C GLY A 102 -10.95 -5.14 8.85
N ASN A 103 -11.34 -5.92 9.85
CA ASN A 103 -12.30 -5.54 10.88
C ASN A 103 -11.64 -4.65 11.94
N PRO A 104 -12.28 -3.54 12.34
CA PRO A 104 -11.85 -2.79 13.51
C PRO A 104 -12.09 -3.63 14.78
N LEU A 105 -11.33 -3.38 15.84
CA LEU A 105 -11.43 -4.10 17.11
C LEU A 105 -12.02 -3.22 18.21
N SER A 106 -12.92 -3.76 19.03
CA SER A 106 -13.44 -3.09 20.23
C SER A 106 -12.44 -3.18 21.39
N LEU A 107 -12.62 -2.37 22.44
CA LEU A 107 -11.83 -2.48 23.68
C LEU A 107 -11.89 -3.90 24.25
N GLU A 108 -13.06 -4.54 24.24
CA GLU A 108 -13.24 -5.91 24.72
C GLU A 108 -12.46 -6.92 23.87
N HIS A 109 -12.38 -6.72 22.54
CA HIS A 109 -11.52 -7.54 21.70
C HIS A 109 -10.03 -7.35 22.04
N PHE A 110 -9.58 -6.13 22.28
CA PHE A 110 -8.21 -5.89 22.74
C PHE A 110 -7.94 -6.57 24.09
N LYS A 111 -8.85 -6.43 25.06
CA LYS A 111 -8.74 -7.09 26.37
C LYS A 111 -8.73 -8.62 26.29
N SER A 112 -9.45 -9.20 25.33
CA SER A 112 -9.42 -10.65 25.10
C SER A 112 -8.06 -11.16 24.58
N LEU A 113 -7.30 -10.28 23.91
CA LEU A 113 -5.96 -10.58 23.39
C LEU A 113 -4.86 -10.23 24.40
N ASP A 114 -5.05 -9.13 25.12
CA ASP A 114 -4.19 -8.63 26.18
C ASP A 114 -5.04 -7.88 27.21
N SER A 115 -5.24 -8.49 28.38
CA SER A 115 -6.09 -7.97 29.45
C SER A 115 -5.61 -6.65 30.04
N SER A 116 -4.35 -6.28 29.81
CA SER A 116 -3.77 -5.03 30.33
C SER A 116 -4.16 -3.79 29.51
N VAL A 117 -4.76 -3.96 28.32
CA VAL A 117 -5.10 -2.83 27.44
C VAL A 117 -6.20 -1.97 28.04
N THR A 118 -5.93 -0.67 28.18
CA THR A 118 -6.88 0.30 28.74
C THR A 118 -7.53 1.17 27.66
N GLN A 119 -8.60 1.86 28.05
CA GLN A 119 -9.30 2.78 27.15
C GLN A 119 -8.46 4.05 26.91
N GLU A 120 -7.68 4.46 27.89
CA GLU A 120 -6.77 5.60 27.84
C GLU A 120 -5.68 5.38 26.79
N GLU A 121 -5.05 4.20 26.75
CA GLU A 121 -4.03 3.86 25.76
C GLU A 121 -4.56 3.94 24.32
N LEU A 122 -5.78 3.44 24.08
CA LEU A 122 -6.43 3.55 22.78
C LEU A 122 -6.77 5.00 22.44
N ASN A 123 -7.16 5.81 23.43
CA ASN A 123 -7.46 7.22 23.24
C ASN A 123 -6.19 8.02 22.87
N GLU A 124 -5.06 7.72 23.50
CA GLU A 124 -3.76 8.31 23.15
C GLU A 124 -3.38 8.01 21.71
N LEU A 125 -3.47 6.74 21.28
CA LEU A 125 -3.19 6.32 19.90
C LEU A 125 -4.10 7.02 18.87
N VAL A 126 -5.33 7.34 19.25
CA VAL A 126 -6.23 8.17 18.41
C VAL A 126 -5.79 9.63 18.40
N ASN A 127 -5.37 10.18 19.54
CA ASN A 127 -4.92 11.57 19.64
C ASN A 127 -3.66 11.84 18.79
N ILE A 128 -2.72 10.90 18.79
CA ILE A 128 -1.52 10.96 17.93
C ILE A 128 -1.80 10.56 16.49
N ASN A 129 -3.07 10.36 16.11
CA ASN A 129 -3.52 10.10 14.75
C ASN A 129 -3.02 8.78 14.12
N ILE A 130 -2.70 7.77 14.93
CA ILE A 130 -2.36 6.43 14.44
C ILE A 130 -3.63 5.60 14.26
N LEU A 131 -4.51 5.64 15.26
CA LEU A 131 -5.81 4.98 15.22
C LEU A 131 -6.93 5.98 14.94
N LYS A 132 -8.07 5.45 14.50
CA LYS A 132 -9.35 6.16 14.40
C LYS A 132 -10.44 5.35 15.07
N ARG A 133 -11.44 6.05 15.62
CA ARG A 133 -12.67 5.44 16.12
C ARG A 133 -13.63 5.18 14.96
N GLU A 134 -14.19 3.99 14.92
CA GLU A 134 -15.26 3.59 14.02
C GLU A 134 -16.48 3.13 14.83
N GLU A 135 -17.61 3.78 14.61
CA GLU A 135 -18.89 3.33 15.15
C GLU A 135 -19.30 2.05 14.41
N TYR A 136 -19.58 0.97 15.14
CA TYR A 136 -19.77 -0.37 14.55
C TYR A 136 -21.18 -0.94 14.77
N CYS A 137 -21.71 -0.82 15.99
CA CYS A 137 -23.04 -1.32 16.34
C CYS A 137 -23.91 -0.17 16.85
N PHE A 138 -25.17 -0.14 16.38
CA PHE A 138 -26.15 0.85 16.80
C PHE A 138 -27.43 0.17 17.30
N THR A 139 -27.93 0.63 18.44
CA THR A 139 -29.25 0.23 18.96
C THR A 139 -30.31 1.17 18.41
N VAL A 140 -31.40 0.61 17.88
CA VAL A 140 -32.52 1.34 17.30
C VAL A 140 -33.57 1.61 18.37
N SER A 141 -33.85 2.88 18.61
CA SER A 141 -34.94 3.33 19.48
C SER A 141 -36.30 3.06 18.80
N PRO A 142 -37.32 2.61 19.54
CA PRO A 142 -38.65 2.30 18.97
C PRO A 142 -39.45 3.55 18.54
N ASN A 143 -38.94 4.76 18.77
CA ASN A 143 -39.70 5.99 18.58
C ASN A 143 -39.72 6.40 17.09
N ARG A 144 -40.86 6.16 16.42
CA ARG A 144 -41.05 6.26 14.96
C ARG A 144 -41.75 7.54 14.50
N GLU A 145 -41.88 8.56 15.34
CA GLU A 145 -42.65 9.76 15.02
C GLU A 145 -41.96 10.73 14.04
N THR A 146 -40.73 10.44 13.62
CA THR A 146 -39.98 11.28 12.69
C THR A 146 -40.17 10.83 11.24
N ARG A 147 -40.39 11.79 10.33
CA ARG A 147 -40.45 11.53 8.89
C ARG A 147 -39.08 11.03 8.40
N LEU A 148 -39.04 9.78 7.98
CA LEU A 148 -37.84 9.13 7.45
C LEU A 148 -37.79 9.20 5.92
N THR A 149 -36.60 9.36 5.38
CA THR A 149 -36.34 9.22 3.94
C THR A 149 -36.39 7.76 3.51
N GLU A 150 -36.52 7.50 2.22
CA GLU A 150 -36.49 6.13 1.68
C GLU A 150 -35.16 5.42 1.96
N GLU A 151 -34.06 6.18 1.99
CA GLU A 151 -32.72 5.67 2.32
C GLU A 151 -32.65 5.23 3.78
N GLU A 152 -33.12 6.06 4.70
CA GLU A 152 -33.18 5.77 6.14
C GLU A 152 -34.05 4.54 6.42
N ASN A 153 -35.23 4.47 5.79
CA ASN A 153 -36.10 3.30 5.89
C ASN A 153 -35.44 2.03 5.34
N SER A 154 -34.68 2.13 4.25
CA SER A 154 -33.96 0.99 3.66
C SER A 154 -32.87 0.47 4.61
N VAL A 155 -32.20 1.35 5.34
CA VAL A 155 -31.19 0.98 6.36
C VAL A 155 -31.86 0.36 7.59
N LEU A 156 -32.95 0.95 8.10
CA LEU A 156 -33.64 0.44 9.29
C LEU A 156 -34.28 -0.94 9.07
N LYS A 157 -34.72 -1.26 7.84
CA LYS A 157 -35.24 -2.60 7.49
C LYS A 157 -34.23 -3.73 7.68
N LEU A 158 -32.93 -3.41 7.76
CA LEU A 158 -31.86 -4.38 7.99
C LEU A 158 -31.54 -4.57 9.47
N ASN A 159 -32.35 -4.02 10.38
CA ASN A 159 -32.16 -4.27 11.80
C ASN A 159 -32.44 -5.73 12.14
N PHE A 160 -31.61 -6.28 13.00
CA PHE A 160 -31.83 -7.60 13.58
C PHE A 160 -31.85 -7.44 15.09
N VAL A 161 -32.96 -7.79 15.73
CA VAL A 161 -33.14 -7.65 17.20
C VAL A 161 -32.84 -6.21 17.66
N ASN A 162 -33.42 -5.22 16.99
CA ASN A 162 -33.21 -3.78 17.26
C ASN A 162 -31.74 -3.30 17.21
N ARG A 163 -30.85 -4.08 16.60
CA ARG A 163 -29.45 -3.69 16.37
C ARG A 163 -29.15 -3.56 14.89
N LEU A 164 -28.29 -2.59 14.57
CA LEU A 164 -27.74 -2.35 13.24
C LEU A 164 -26.24 -2.53 13.30
N ILE A 165 -25.74 -3.51 12.55
CA ILE A 165 -24.32 -3.82 12.44
C ILE A 165 -23.80 -3.26 11.12
N VAL A 166 -22.72 -2.48 11.17
CA VAL A 166 -22.16 -1.81 9.98
C VAL A 166 -21.74 -2.79 8.90
N ASP A 167 -21.22 -3.98 9.25
CA ASP A 167 -20.83 -5.01 8.28
C ASP A 167 -22.01 -5.50 7.44
N ASP A 168 -23.19 -5.67 8.07
CA ASP A 168 -24.40 -6.13 7.38
C ASP A 168 -24.93 -5.07 6.42
N LEU A 169 -24.82 -3.79 6.80
CA LEU A 169 -25.14 -2.66 5.92
C LEU A 169 -24.18 -2.60 4.73
N LYS A 170 -22.87 -2.75 4.97
CA LYS A 170 -21.84 -2.73 3.92
C LYS A 170 -21.93 -3.94 2.99
N ASN A 171 -22.38 -5.11 3.45
CA ASN A 171 -22.52 -6.30 2.62
C ASN A 171 -23.85 -6.36 1.85
N ASN A 172 -24.84 -5.55 2.21
CA ASN A 172 -26.16 -5.60 1.60
C ASN A 172 -26.15 -5.15 0.12
N ARG A 173 -26.67 -6.02 -0.78
CA ARG A 173 -26.72 -5.76 -2.22
C ARG A 173 -27.66 -4.61 -2.59
N ILE A 174 -28.80 -4.47 -1.91
CA ILE A 174 -29.82 -3.45 -2.19
C ILE A 174 -29.25 -2.05 -1.92
N LEU A 175 -28.55 -1.88 -0.79
CA LEU A 175 -27.91 -0.61 -0.45
C LEU A 175 -26.79 -0.24 -1.44
N LYS A 176 -26.02 -1.23 -1.90
CA LYS A 176 -24.98 -1.02 -2.93
C LYS A 176 -25.57 -0.57 -4.26
N LEU A 177 -26.63 -1.22 -4.73
CA LEU A 177 -27.31 -0.87 -5.99
C LEU A 177 -27.89 0.55 -5.94
N LYS A 178 -28.49 0.93 -4.81
CA LYS A 178 -29.02 2.28 -4.60
C LYS A 178 -27.93 3.34 -4.33
N LYS A 179 -26.64 2.96 -4.27
CA LYS A 179 -25.49 3.85 -3.96
C LYS A 179 -25.71 4.72 -2.72
N ILE A 180 -26.36 4.16 -1.70
CA ILE A 180 -26.69 4.90 -0.47
C ILE A 180 -25.39 5.18 0.32
N ASN A 181 -25.21 6.43 0.75
CA ASN A 181 -24.08 6.80 1.59
C ASN A 181 -24.35 6.43 3.05
N ILE A 182 -23.97 5.21 3.42
CA ILE A 182 -24.20 4.61 4.76
C ILE A 182 -23.75 5.55 5.89
N LYS A 183 -22.57 6.18 5.77
CA LYS A 183 -22.03 7.06 6.82
C LYS A 183 -22.92 8.30 7.02
N LYS A 184 -23.39 8.90 5.92
CA LYS A 184 -24.29 10.06 5.97
C LYS A 184 -25.65 9.67 6.54
N THR A 185 -26.21 8.54 6.11
CA THR A 185 -27.52 8.04 6.58
C THR A 185 -27.49 7.71 8.07
N LEU A 186 -26.46 7.01 8.56
CA LEU A 186 -26.28 6.74 10.00
C LEU A 186 -26.15 8.04 10.80
N SER A 187 -25.40 9.02 10.28
CA SER A 187 -25.27 10.33 10.95
C SER A 187 -26.62 11.05 11.05
N SER A 188 -27.45 10.98 10.01
CA SER A 188 -28.79 11.58 10.01
C SER A 188 -29.75 10.87 10.98
N LEU A 189 -29.74 9.54 10.99
CA LEU A 189 -30.53 8.72 11.94
C LEU A 189 -30.14 9.00 13.40
N LYS A 190 -28.84 9.23 13.65
CA LYS A 190 -28.32 9.59 14.98
C LYS A 190 -28.80 10.98 15.40
N GLN A 191 -28.78 11.96 14.51
CA GLN A 191 -29.32 13.31 14.77
C GLN A 191 -30.83 13.30 15.08
N LYS A 192 -31.57 12.39 14.45
CA LYS A 192 -33.00 12.18 14.73
C LYS A 192 -33.27 11.38 16.00
N ASN A 193 -32.25 11.00 16.77
CA ASN A 193 -32.32 10.15 17.97
C ASN A 193 -32.97 8.77 17.74
N ILE A 194 -32.92 8.27 16.51
CA ILE A 194 -33.48 6.95 16.12
C ILE A 194 -32.49 5.85 16.43
N ILE A 195 -31.19 6.14 16.31
CA ILE A 195 -30.13 5.18 16.59
C ILE A 195 -29.16 5.74 17.63
N LYS A 196 -28.70 4.88 18.53
CA LYS A 196 -27.65 5.18 19.52
C LYS A 196 -26.47 4.24 19.29
N CYS A 197 -25.26 4.79 19.22
CA CYS A 197 -24.04 3.99 19.11
C CYS A 197 -23.85 3.18 20.40
N ASP A 198 -23.81 1.85 20.26
CA ASP A 198 -23.64 0.88 21.35
C ASP A 198 -22.19 0.38 21.41
N GLU A 199 -21.54 0.25 20.24
CA GLU A 199 -20.18 -0.27 20.14
C GLU A 199 -19.30 0.62 19.27
N ILE A 200 -18.18 1.03 19.85
CA ILE A 200 -17.08 1.73 19.16
C ILE A 200 -15.91 0.76 19.01
N ARG A 201 -15.33 0.74 17.83
CA ARG A 201 -14.14 -0.04 17.50
C ARG A 201 -13.03 0.87 16.99
N TYR A 202 -11.82 0.34 16.93
CA TYR A 202 -10.61 1.06 16.51
C TYR A 202 -10.00 0.39 15.28
N ASP A 203 -9.64 1.20 14.30
CA ASP A 203 -8.84 0.77 13.14
C ASP A 203 -7.70 1.77 12.91
N PHE A 204 -6.76 1.42 12.05
CA PHE A 204 -5.72 2.35 11.62
C PHE A 204 -6.31 3.53 10.89
N LYS A 205 -5.80 4.74 11.16
CA LYS A 205 -6.21 5.95 10.45
C LYS A 205 -5.89 5.82 8.95
N ASN A 206 -4.70 5.32 8.63
CA ASN A 206 -4.24 5.15 7.25
C ASN A 206 -4.63 3.78 6.70
N THR A 207 -5.81 3.72 6.09
CA THR A 207 -6.38 2.46 5.55
C THR A 207 -6.10 2.22 4.06
N LYS A 208 -5.45 3.16 3.38
CA LYS A 208 -5.14 3.05 1.94
C LYS A 208 -3.65 2.80 1.76
N ILE A 209 -3.31 1.64 1.22
CA ILE A 209 -1.90 1.27 0.94
C ILE A 209 -1.32 2.15 -0.17
N SER A 210 -2.07 2.40 -1.24
CA SER A 210 -1.58 3.09 -2.44
C SER A 210 -1.19 4.55 -2.22
N THR A 211 -1.75 5.21 -1.20
CA THR A 211 -1.41 6.60 -0.86
C THR A 211 -0.14 6.70 -0.03
N GLY A 212 0.28 5.59 0.59
CA GLY A 212 1.39 5.57 1.52
C GLY A 212 1.12 6.28 2.84
N LEU A 213 2.20 6.61 3.56
CA LEU A 213 2.18 7.43 4.77
C LEU A 213 2.94 8.74 4.52
N PHE A 214 2.39 9.85 5.02
CA PHE A 214 3.03 11.18 4.91
C PHE A 214 3.42 11.59 3.48
N GLY A 215 2.65 11.15 2.48
CA GLY A 215 2.92 11.44 1.06
C GLY A 215 3.97 10.53 0.41
N ILE A 216 4.40 9.47 1.10
CA ILE A 216 5.39 8.50 0.62
C ILE A 216 4.76 7.12 0.62
N ASN A 217 4.76 6.44 -0.52
CA ASN A 217 4.34 5.05 -0.64
C ASN A 217 5.53 4.11 -0.45
N ARG A 218 6.59 4.31 -1.23
CA ARG A 218 7.80 3.47 -1.18
C ARG A 218 9.05 4.32 -1.37
N ILE A 219 10.15 3.90 -0.77
CA ILE A 219 11.50 4.42 -1.07
C ILE A 219 12.38 3.26 -1.52
N PHE A 220 12.89 3.32 -2.74
CA PHE A 220 13.78 2.31 -3.34
C PHE A 220 15.24 2.66 -3.12
N LEU A 221 16.04 1.65 -2.79
CA LEU A 221 17.49 1.75 -2.68
C LEU A 221 18.17 1.58 -4.04
N PRO A 222 19.42 2.09 -4.20
CA PRO A 222 20.21 1.87 -5.41
C PRO A 222 20.41 0.40 -5.76
N SER A 223 20.46 -0.49 -4.75
CA SER A 223 20.64 -1.93 -4.91
C SER A 223 19.47 -2.63 -5.61
N SER A 224 18.30 -1.97 -5.68
CA SER A 224 17.06 -2.58 -6.16
C SER A 224 17.15 -3.00 -7.62
N ASN A 225 16.90 -4.27 -7.90
CA ASN A 225 16.76 -4.80 -9.26
C ASN A 225 15.31 -4.79 -9.76
N ILE A 226 14.39 -4.25 -8.96
CA ILE A 226 12.97 -4.13 -9.27
C ILE A 226 12.55 -2.68 -9.08
N PHE A 227 11.76 -2.17 -10.02
CA PHE A 227 11.09 -0.89 -9.89
C PHE A 227 9.65 -1.05 -10.39
N PRO A 228 8.66 -0.45 -9.72
CA PRO A 228 7.26 -0.56 -10.12
C PRO A 228 7.06 0.08 -11.50
N THR A 229 6.09 -0.43 -12.25
CA THR A 229 5.65 0.21 -13.49
C THR A 229 5.24 1.64 -13.21
N LEU A 230 5.75 2.56 -14.04
CA LEU A 230 5.45 3.98 -13.96
C LEU A 230 3.99 4.20 -14.38
N VAL A 231 3.25 4.97 -13.60
CA VAL A 231 1.83 5.26 -13.84
C VAL A 231 1.62 6.72 -14.17
N ALA A 232 0.63 7.02 -15.02
CA ALA A 232 0.31 8.37 -15.44
C ALA A 232 -0.02 9.33 -14.28
N SER A 233 -0.54 8.79 -13.17
CA SER A 233 -0.85 9.55 -11.95
C SER A 233 0.37 9.86 -11.09
N ASP A 234 1.57 9.40 -11.47
CA ASP A 234 2.83 9.54 -10.72
C ASP A 234 2.72 9.08 -9.27
N SER A 235 2.79 7.77 -9.04
CA SER A 235 2.77 7.18 -7.71
C SER A 235 3.79 7.84 -6.78
N ASN A 236 3.49 7.89 -5.48
CA ASN A 236 4.36 8.45 -4.44
C ASN A 236 5.56 7.55 -4.12
N ASP A 237 6.19 7.00 -5.15
CA ASP A 237 7.39 6.20 -5.06
C ASP A 237 8.61 7.10 -5.21
N TYR A 238 9.55 6.96 -4.31
CA TYR A 238 10.78 7.73 -4.22
C TYR A 238 11.98 6.80 -4.31
N ILE A 239 13.13 7.41 -4.55
CA ILE A 239 14.41 6.74 -4.62
C ILE A 239 15.39 7.46 -3.69
N THR A 240 16.40 6.74 -3.23
CA THR A 240 17.55 7.33 -2.55
C THR A 240 18.83 6.97 -3.29
N LEU A 241 19.83 7.83 -3.19
CA LEU A 241 21.17 7.58 -3.73
C LEU A 241 22.10 6.95 -2.67
N LYS A 242 21.64 6.88 -1.42
CA LYS A 242 22.41 6.30 -0.33
C LYS A 242 22.18 4.81 -0.25
N GLU A 243 23.26 4.07 -0.02
CA GLU A 243 23.18 2.68 0.38
C GLU A 243 23.06 2.57 1.90
N ILE A 244 22.43 1.50 2.37
CA ILE A 244 22.34 1.15 3.79
C ILE A 244 23.13 -0.13 3.98
N LYS A 245 24.06 -0.11 4.94
CA LYS A 245 24.87 -1.27 5.32
C LYS A 245 24.48 -1.65 6.75
N ALA A 246 23.59 -2.61 6.87
CA ALA A 246 23.14 -3.11 8.16
C ALA A 246 23.40 -4.60 8.29
N THR A 247 23.66 -5.02 9.53
CA THR A 247 23.91 -6.43 9.87
C THR A 247 22.66 -7.12 10.44
N SER A 248 21.65 -6.35 10.88
CA SER A 248 20.37 -6.86 11.37
C SER A 248 19.17 -6.14 10.75
N ILE A 249 17.97 -6.73 10.87
CA ILE A 249 16.70 -6.15 10.37
C ILE A 249 16.36 -4.86 11.11
N GLU A 250 16.52 -4.87 12.43
CA GLU A 250 16.24 -3.72 13.29
C GLU A 250 17.20 -2.57 12.97
N ASP A 251 18.49 -2.86 12.79
CA ASP A 251 19.50 -1.89 12.39
C ASP A 251 19.22 -1.35 10.98
N TYR A 252 18.85 -2.23 10.04
CA TYR A 252 18.51 -1.85 8.66
C TYR A 252 17.36 -0.84 8.60
N LYS A 253 16.30 -1.10 9.38
CA LYS A 253 15.15 -0.20 9.46
C LYS A 253 15.49 1.09 10.21
N SER A 254 16.28 1.01 11.27
CA SER A 254 16.68 2.18 12.06
C SER A 254 17.57 3.14 11.26
N GLN A 255 18.60 2.61 10.58
CA GLN A 255 19.46 3.38 9.67
C GLN A 255 18.64 4.02 8.54
N PHE A 256 17.69 3.28 7.94
CA PHE A 256 16.81 3.85 6.93
C PHE A 256 16.02 5.07 7.45
N ILE A 257 15.42 4.94 8.63
CA ILE A 257 14.61 6.02 9.22
C ILE A 257 15.49 7.24 9.55
N GLU A 258 16.63 7.04 10.20
CA GLU A 258 17.50 8.14 10.64
C GLU A 258 18.27 8.80 9.49
N GLU A 259 18.83 8.00 8.59
CA GLU A 259 19.75 8.51 7.57
C GLU A 259 19.06 8.88 6.25
N ILE A 260 17.98 8.20 5.90
CA ILE A 260 17.27 8.42 4.64
C ILE A 260 16.03 9.27 4.88
N TYR A 261 15.09 8.77 5.69
CA TYR A 261 13.80 9.43 5.85
C TYR A 261 13.89 10.76 6.62
N LYS A 262 14.42 10.77 7.84
CA LYS A 262 14.47 11.99 8.68
C LYS A 262 15.36 13.08 8.10
N LYS A 263 16.48 12.71 7.47
CA LYS A 263 17.37 13.66 6.78
C LYS A 263 16.86 14.11 5.41
N GLY A 264 15.74 13.56 4.92
CA GLY A 264 15.20 13.92 3.60
C GLY A 264 16.06 13.48 2.42
N ASN A 265 16.89 12.44 2.58
CA ASN A 265 17.81 11.94 1.54
C ASN A 265 17.08 11.03 0.53
N TYR A 266 15.95 11.47 0.01
CA TYR A 266 15.17 10.76 -0.99
C TYR A 266 14.51 11.76 -1.94
N ARG A 267 14.28 11.36 -3.19
CA ARG A 267 13.66 12.19 -4.22
C ARG A 267 12.84 11.36 -5.19
N LYS A 268 11.99 12.03 -5.97
CA LYS A 268 11.37 11.40 -7.14
C LYS A 268 12.43 11.17 -8.23
N LEU A 269 12.14 10.23 -9.12
CA LEU A 269 12.88 10.05 -10.37
C LEU A 269 12.86 11.34 -11.21
N THR A 270 13.97 11.64 -11.86
CA THR A 270 14.04 12.73 -12.85
C THR A 270 13.33 12.33 -14.15
N LYS A 271 13.13 13.30 -15.03
CA LYS A 271 12.56 13.06 -16.37
C LYS A 271 13.41 12.06 -17.15
N ASN A 272 14.73 12.26 -17.16
CA ASN A 272 15.71 11.43 -17.86
C ASN A 272 15.73 10.00 -17.32
N GLU A 273 15.78 9.84 -15.98
CA GLU A 273 15.73 8.51 -15.35
C GLU A 273 14.41 7.78 -15.68
N THR A 274 13.29 8.52 -15.74
CA THR A 274 11.99 7.95 -16.11
C THR A 274 11.97 7.50 -17.58
N CYS A 275 12.58 8.26 -18.48
CA CYS A 275 12.74 7.86 -19.89
C CYS A 275 13.50 6.54 -19.99
N ILE A 276 14.66 6.44 -19.33
CA ILE A 276 15.50 5.23 -19.35
C ILE A 276 14.72 4.02 -18.79
N ILE A 277 14.03 4.17 -17.65
CA ILE A 277 13.23 3.09 -17.06
C ILE A 277 12.13 2.61 -18.02
N GLN A 278 11.52 3.52 -18.77
CA GLN A 278 10.48 3.19 -19.75
C GLN A 278 11.07 2.68 -21.09
N GLY A 279 12.40 2.75 -21.26
CA GLY A 279 13.13 2.33 -22.46
C GLY A 279 13.24 3.40 -23.55
N PHE A 280 12.89 4.65 -23.25
CA PHE A 280 13.11 5.79 -24.14
C PHE A 280 14.58 6.25 -24.07
N PRO A 281 15.09 6.94 -25.11
CA PRO A 281 16.35 7.67 -25.02
C PRO A 281 16.38 8.63 -23.82
N GLU A 282 17.54 8.79 -23.18
CA GLU A 282 17.69 9.64 -22.00
C GLU A 282 17.25 11.09 -22.27
N ASP A 283 17.58 11.59 -23.45
CA ASP A 283 17.33 12.95 -23.94
C ASP A 283 15.99 13.10 -24.69
N PHE A 284 15.07 12.13 -24.55
CA PHE A 284 13.78 12.16 -25.23
C PHE A 284 13.00 13.45 -24.90
N ILE A 285 12.52 14.12 -25.95
CA ILE A 285 11.90 15.43 -25.86
C ILE A 285 10.48 15.29 -25.28
N LEU A 286 10.29 15.82 -24.08
CA LEU A 286 9.02 15.81 -23.36
C LEU A 286 8.69 17.21 -22.83
N PRO A 287 7.40 17.52 -22.57
CA PRO A 287 7.00 18.76 -21.92
C PRO A 287 7.73 18.97 -20.59
N GLY A 288 8.02 20.20 -20.19
CA GLY A 288 8.78 20.47 -18.96
C GLY A 288 8.06 20.10 -17.65
N SER A 289 6.73 20.08 -17.64
CA SER A 289 5.93 19.80 -16.44
C SER A 289 5.87 18.31 -16.09
N ARG A 290 6.20 17.94 -14.84
CA ARG A 290 6.11 16.56 -14.30
C ARG A 290 4.80 15.87 -14.59
N ALA A 291 3.69 16.55 -14.30
CA ALA A 291 2.36 15.99 -14.53
C ALA A 291 2.13 15.65 -16.01
N ARG A 292 2.66 16.45 -16.95
CA ARG A 292 2.49 16.20 -18.38
C ARG A 292 3.37 15.07 -18.87
N TRP A 293 4.66 15.06 -18.53
CA TRP A 293 5.55 14.01 -19.01
C TRP A 293 5.29 12.66 -18.33
N MET A 294 4.90 12.63 -17.04
CA MET A 294 4.44 11.39 -16.40
C MET A 294 3.17 10.85 -17.05
N LYS A 295 2.22 11.71 -17.43
CA LYS A 295 1.02 11.29 -18.15
C LYS A 295 1.34 10.64 -19.50
N LEU A 296 2.37 11.10 -20.19
CA LEU A 296 2.81 10.50 -21.46
C LEU A 296 3.55 9.19 -21.20
N LEU A 297 4.63 9.23 -20.41
CA LEU A 297 5.47 8.06 -20.14
C LEU A 297 4.71 6.93 -19.44
N GLY A 298 3.92 7.25 -18.40
CA GLY A 298 3.16 6.26 -17.64
C GLY A 298 1.95 5.66 -18.38
N ASN A 299 1.54 6.23 -19.52
CA ASN A 299 0.56 5.59 -20.44
C ASN A 299 1.23 4.95 -21.66
N SER A 300 2.55 5.11 -21.80
CA SER A 300 3.29 4.53 -22.92
C SER A 300 3.56 3.06 -22.66
N VAL A 301 3.55 2.27 -23.72
CA VAL A 301 4.11 0.91 -23.67
C VAL A 301 5.62 1.04 -23.67
N SER A 302 6.33 0.14 -22.98
CA SER A 302 7.80 0.18 -22.96
C SER A 302 8.37 -0.06 -24.35
N VAL A 303 9.37 0.74 -24.74
CA VAL A 303 9.97 0.70 -26.07
C VAL A 303 10.50 -0.70 -26.45
N PRO A 304 11.17 -1.45 -25.55
CA PRO A 304 11.64 -2.80 -25.87
C PRO A 304 10.51 -3.78 -26.20
N VAL A 305 9.32 -3.61 -25.61
CA VAL A 305 8.15 -4.45 -25.91
C VAL A 305 7.63 -4.14 -27.30
N ILE A 306 7.57 -2.87 -27.69
CA ILE A 306 7.18 -2.46 -29.04
C ILE A 306 8.18 -2.96 -30.08
N GLU A 307 9.48 -2.84 -29.81
CA GLU A 307 10.52 -3.34 -30.71
C GLU A 307 10.43 -4.86 -30.91
N MET A 308 10.22 -5.62 -29.83
CA MET A 308 10.02 -7.06 -29.90
C MET A 308 8.79 -7.43 -30.72
N LEU A 309 7.66 -6.74 -30.49
CA LEU A 309 6.44 -6.96 -31.24
C LEU A 309 6.62 -6.64 -32.73
N GLY A 310 7.27 -5.51 -33.04
CA GLY A 310 7.60 -5.11 -34.41
C GLY A 310 8.45 -6.16 -35.13
N LYS A 311 9.53 -6.63 -34.49
CA LYS A 311 10.36 -7.73 -35.02
C LYS A 311 9.58 -9.02 -35.22
N ALA A 312 8.65 -9.34 -34.32
CA ALA A 312 7.82 -10.54 -34.43
C ALA A 312 6.84 -10.43 -35.62
N ILE A 313 6.24 -9.26 -35.84
CA ILE A 313 5.37 -8.99 -37.00
C ILE A 313 6.17 -9.04 -38.30
N LEU A 314 7.34 -8.40 -38.37
CA LEU A 314 8.20 -8.45 -39.56
C LEU A 314 8.57 -9.89 -39.95
N LYS A 315 8.87 -10.74 -38.95
CA LYS A 315 9.19 -12.16 -39.17
C LYS A 315 8.05 -12.99 -39.75
N THR A 316 6.80 -12.52 -39.72
CA THR A 316 5.69 -13.26 -40.36
C THR A 316 5.71 -13.14 -41.88
N GLY A 317 6.50 -12.21 -42.43
CA GLY A 317 6.53 -11.91 -43.87
C GLY A 317 5.27 -11.19 -44.37
N VAL A 318 4.43 -10.67 -43.47
CA VAL A 318 3.18 -9.98 -43.86
C VAL A 318 3.41 -8.78 -44.79
N PHE A 319 4.60 -8.17 -44.74
CA PHE A 319 4.98 -7.06 -45.59
C PHE A 319 5.81 -7.46 -46.82
N ASP A 320 6.09 -8.75 -47.02
CA ASP A 320 6.90 -9.21 -48.16
C ASP A 320 6.08 -9.31 -49.46
N MET A 321 4.75 -9.21 -49.39
CA MET A 321 3.83 -9.38 -50.53
C MET A 321 3.78 -8.20 -51.52
N GLU A 322 4.50 -7.09 -51.28
CA GLU A 322 4.49 -5.93 -52.21
C GLU A 322 5.60 -5.98 -53.27
N LYS A 323 6.50 -6.97 -53.25
CA LYS A 323 7.60 -7.04 -54.24
C LYS A 323 7.24 -7.73 -55.58
N GLU A 324 6.10 -8.38 -55.70
CA GLU A 324 5.71 -9.12 -56.92
C GLU A 324 4.81 -8.35 -57.90
N ILE A 325 4.31 -7.15 -57.55
CA ILE A 325 3.35 -6.42 -58.41
C ILE A 325 4.03 -5.39 -59.36
N ALA A 326 5.33 -5.14 -59.21
CA ALA A 326 6.06 -4.15 -60.03
C ALA A 326 6.84 -4.74 -61.22
N ILE A 327 6.49 -5.95 -61.68
CA ILE A 327 7.01 -6.53 -62.92
C ILE A 327 5.84 -7.10 -63.72
N TYR A 328 5.07 -6.24 -64.40
CA TYR A 328 4.31 -6.60 -65.59
C TYR A 328 4.21 -5.40 -66.52
#